data_AF-A0AAV5H4X1-F1
#
_entry.id   AF-A0AAV5H4X1-F1
#
_cell.length_a   1.000
_cell.length_b   1.000
_cell.length_c   1.000
_cell.angle_alpha   90.00
_cell.angle_beta   90.00
_cell.angle_gamma   90.00
#
_symmetry.space_group_name_H-M   'P 1'
#
loop_
_entity.id
_entity.type
_entity.pdbx_description
1 polymer ?
#
loop_
_entity_poly.entity_id
_entity_poly.type
_entity_poly.pdbx_seq_one_letter_code
_entity_poly.pdbx_strand_id
1 'polypeptide(L)'
;MENQTIHKLKELTEERKQLFEEYLQITRELTGLREEDVERITAGIGQREALAARIDVMTEECRAVCSTYGEEVGQQEGKLQAILQCGADFSLLREEEKELFLLCQSVNRLLAEIQDLNGLLHRNFQDIRKRLQESIRRNNTDSKFAGYLNQMNYGASKGVLYDSRK
;
A
#
# COMPACT_ATOMS: atom_id res chain seq x y z
N MET A 1 -11.81 -25.04 -26.82
CA MET A 1 -12.17 -23.74 -26.23
C MET A 1 -11.87 -23.73 -24.74
N GLU A 2 -12.35 -24.68 -23.94
CA GLU A 2 -12.06 -24.76 -22.49
C GLU A 2 -10.58 -24.71 -22.10
N ASN A 3 -9.70 -25.46 -22.77
CA ASN A 3 -8.25 -25.37 -22.53
C ASN A 3 -7.62 -24.02 -22.92
N GLN A 4 -8.20 -23.30 -23.88
CA GLN A 4 -7.71 -21.96 -24.25
C GLN A 4 -8.12 -20.92 -23.19
N THR A 5 -9.31 -21.04 -22.62
CA THR A 5 -9.77 -20.19 -21.51
C THR A 5 -8.93 -20.39 -20.26
N ILE A 6 -8.69 -21.64 -19.84
CA ILE A 6 -7.84 -21.94 -18.68
C ILE A 6 -6.42 -21.42 -18.91
N HIS A 7 -5.86 -21.60 -20.11
CA HIS A 7 -4.54 -21.07 -20.43
C HIS A 7 -4.49 -19.54 -20.31
N LYS A 8 -5.50 -18.84 -20.86
CA LYS A 8 -5.59 -17.38 -20.75
C LYS A 8 -5.71 -16.91 -19.30
N LEU A 9 -6.51 -17.59 -18.49
CA LEU A 9 -6.62 -17.31 -17.05
C LEU A 9 -5.31 -17.55 -16.31
N LYS A 10 -4.53 -18.56 -16.69
CA LYS A 10 -3.19 -18.79 -16.12
C LYS A 10 -2.24 -17.65 -16.45
N GLU A 11 -2.20 -17.19 -17.70
CA GLU A 11 -1.38 -16.03 -18.10
C GLU A 11 -1.75 -14.78 -17.29
N LEU A 12 -3.05 -14.44 -17.26
CA LEU A 12 -3.54 -13.29 -16.49
C LEU A 12 -3.24 -13.43 -14.99
N THR A 13 -3.34 -14.64 -14.43
CA THR A 13 -3.05 -14.85 -13.01
C THR A 13 -1.55 -14.74 -12.71
N GLU A 14 -0.67 -15.19 -13.62
CA GLU A 14 0.78 -15.05 -13.46
C GLU A 14 1.20 -13.58 -13.55
N GLU A 15 0.67 -12.83 -14.53
CA GLU A 15 0.87 -11.39 -14.62
C GLU A 15 0.38 -10.68 -13.35
N ARG A 16 -0.80 -11.05 -12.84
CA ARG A 16 -1.33 -10.48 -11.59
C ARG A 16 -0.46 -10.82 -10.39
N LYS A 17 0.10 -12.04 -10.34
CA LYS A 17 1.03 -12.46 -9.30
C LYS A 17 2.29 -11.59 -9.30
N GLN A 18 2.86 -11.28 -10.47
CA GLN A 18 4.02 -10.39 -10.58
C GLN A 18 3.71 -8.99 -10.02
N LEU A 19 2.52 -8.44 -10.32
CA LEU A 19 2.11 -7.15 -9.75
C LEU A 19 1.98 -7.20 -8.22
N PHE A 20 1.48 -8.30 -7.67
CA PHE A 20 1.44 -8.49 -6.21
C PHE A 20 2.83 -8.66 -5.59
N GLU A 21 3.77 -9.31 -6.27
CA GLU A 21 5.18 -9.40 -5.83
C GLU A 21 5.85 -8.03 -5.80
N GLU A 22 5.65 -7.19 -6.82
CA GLU A 22 6.11 -5.80 -6.85
C GLU A 22 5.48 -4.97 -5.73
N TYR A 23 4.16 -5.09 -5.55
CA TYR A 23 3.43 -4.40 -4.49
C TYR A 23 3.96 -4.79 -3.11
N LEU A 24 4.20 -6.08 -2.89
CA LEU A 24 4.77 -6.62 -1.66
C LEU A 24 6.18 -6.08 -1.42
N GLN A 25 7.03 -6.05 -2.45
CA GLN A 25 8.38 -5.51 -2.35
C GLN A 25 8.38 -4.04 -1.93
N ILE A 26 7.56 -3.20 -2.57
CA ILE A 26 7.42 -1.79 -2.18
C ILE A 26 6.89 -1.67 -0.75
N THR A 27 5.94 -2.51 -0.36
CA THR A 27 5.40 -2.53 1.01
C THR A 27 6.49 -2.86 2.04
N ARG A 28 7.36 -3.83 1.76
CA ARG A 28 8.52 -4.16 2.60
C ARG A 28 9.48 -2.98 2.70
N GLU A 29 9.81 -2.34 1.60
CA GLU A 29 10.70 -1.17 1.60
C GLU A 29 10.15 -0.02 2.44
N LEU A 30 8.86 0.30 2.28
CA LEU A 30 8.18 1.34 3.05
C LEU A 30 8.22 1.08 4.56
N THR A 31 8.18 -0.19 5.00
CA THR A 31 8.21 -0.51 6.43
C THR A 31 9.52 -0.13 7.11
N GLY A 32 10.62 -0.02 6.35
CA GLY A 32 11.93 0.36 6.87
C GLY A 32 12.24 1.86 6.87
N LEU A 33 11.37 2.69 6.28
CA LEU A 33 11.59 4.12 6.13
C LEU A 33 11.33 4.91 7.42
N ARG A 34 11.98 6.07 7.54
CA ARG A 34 11.88 6.98 8.69
C ARG A 34 11.27 8.31 8.30
N GLU A 35 11.04 9.17 9.30
CA GLU A 35 10.48 10.51 9.11
C GLU A 35 11.30 11.43 8.20
N GLU A 36 12.60 11.15 8.04
CA GLU A 36 13.51 11.86 7.13
C GLU A 36 13.35 11.44 5.66
N ASP A 37 12.75 10.27 5.39
CA ASP A 37 12.58 9.70 4.05
C ASP A 37 11.27 10.13 3.36
N VAL A 38 10.74 11.33 3.64
CA VAL A 38 9.40 11.77 3.20
C VAL A 38 9.18 11.62 1.69
N GLU A 39 10.17 11.96 0.88
CA GLU A 39 10.09 11.86 -0.58
C GLU A 39 9.96 10.40 -1.04
N ARG A 40 10.72 9.49 -0.41
CA ARG A 40 10.68 8.05 -0.72
C ARG A 40 9.37 7.42 -0.24
N ILE A 41 8.87 7.84 0.92
CA ILE A 41 7.55 7.42 1.42
C ILE A 41 6.47 7.83 0.41
N THR A 42 6.48 9.10 -0.02
CA THR A 42 5.49 9.64 -0.96
C THR A 42 5.54 8.90 -2.30
N ALA A 43 6.74 8.69 -2.85
CA ALA A 43 6.93 7.95 -4.09
C ALA A 43 6.45 6.49 -3.98
N GLY A 44 6.80 5.80 -2.88
CA GLY A 44 6.39 4.42 -2.66
C GLY A 44 4.88 4.25 -2.47
N ILE A 45 4.21 5.20 -1.80
CA ILE A 45 2.75 5.21 -1.72
C ILE A 45 2.13 5.37 -3.12
N GLY A 46 2.62 6.33 -3.91
CA GLY A 46 2.13 6.54 -5.28
C GLY A 46 2.34 5.32 -6.19
N GLN A 47 3.48 4.63 -6.08
CA GLN A 47 3.73 3.38 -6.81
C GLN A 47 2.74 2.28 -6.40
N ARG A 48 2.46 2.14 -5.11
CA ARG A 48 1.46 1.18 -4.62
C ARG A 48 0.05 1.49 -5.10
N GLU A 49 -0.33 2.76 -5.15
CA GLU A 49 -1.64 3.17 -5.70
C GLU A 49 -1.76 2.83 -7.20
N ALA A 50 -0.71 3.08 -7.98
CA ALA A 50 -0.68 2.72 -9.40
C ALA A 50 -0.76 1.19 -9.62
N LEU A 51 -0.03 0.41 -8.82
CA LEU A 51 -0.10 -1.05 -8.88
C LEU A 51 -1.48 -1.58 -8.48
N ALA A 52 -2.11 -1.02 -7.43
CA ALA A 52 -3.46 -1.40 -7.02
C ALA A 52 -4.47 -1.18 -8.16
N ALA A 53 -4.43 -0.02 -8.81
CA ALA A 53 -5.30 0.26 -9.95
C ALA A 53 -5.10 -0.74 -11.11
N ARG A 54 -3.85 -1.14 -11.39
CA ARG A 54 -3.55 -2.14 -12.43
C ARG A 54 -4.06 -3.53 -12.05
N ILE A 55 -3.93 -3.91 -10.78
CA ILE A 55 -4.45 -5.19 -10.24
C ILE A 55 -5.99 -5.23 -10.34
N ASP A 56 -6.68 -4.12 -10.06
CA ASP A 56 -8.13 -4.03 -10.18
C ASP A 56 -8.59 -4.27 -11.62
N VAL A 57 -7.93 -3.64 -12.60
CA VAL A 57 -8.21 -3.86 -14.03
C VAL A 57 -8.02 -5.34 -14.40
N MET A 58 -6.90 -5.95 -14.01
CA MET A 58 -6.65 -7.37 -14.28
C MET A 58 -7.66 -8.31 -13.61
N THR A 59 -8.18 -7.92 -12.45
CA THR A 59 -9.21 -8.68 -11.74
C THR A 59 -10.53 -8.67 -12.51
N GLU A 60 -10.89 -7.53 -13.09
CA GLU A 60 -12.05 -7.40 -13.97
C GLU A 60 -11.85 -8.17 -15.29
N GLU A 61 -10.65 -8.15 -15.87
CA GLU A 61 -10.33 -8.95 -17.07
C GLU A 61 -10.48 -10.46 -16.82
N CYS A 62 -9.99 -10.96 -15.68
CA CYS A 62 -10.18 -12.36 -15.28
C CYS A 62 -11.67 -12.72 -15.14
N ARG A 63 -12.47 -11.79 -14.58
CA ARG A 63 -13.92 -11.99 -14.43
C ARG A 63 -14.60 -12.04 -15.80
N ALA A 64 -14.27 -11.12 -16.70
CA ALA A 64 -14.82 -11.09 -18.06
C ALA A 64 -14.53 -12.39 -18.83
N VAL A 65 -13.31 -12.93 -18.72
CA VAL A 65 -12.95 -14.22 -19.34
C VAL A 65 -13.78 -15.39 -18.78
N CYS A 66 -14.13 -15.36 -17.49
CA CYS A 66 -15.02 -16.35 -16.91
C CYS A 66 -16.46 -16.20 -17.42
N SER A 67 -16.95 -14.97 -17.53
CA SER A 67 -18.30 -14.67 -18.03
C SER A 67 -18.49 -15.11 -19.49
N THR A 68 -17.55 -14.75 -20.37
CA THR A 68 -17.63 -15.15 -21.80
C THR A 68 -17.62 -16.67 -21.95
N TYR A 69 -16.81 -17.37 -21.16
CA TYR A 69 -16.80 -18.84 -21.17
C TYR A 69 -18.11 -19.45 -20.66
N GLY A 70 -18.70 -18.89 -19.61
CA GLY A 70 -20.00 -19.32 -19.07
C GLY A 70 -21.12 -19.18 -20.10
N GLU A 71 -21.13 -18.07 -20.85
CA GLU A 71 -22.08 -17.83 -21.95
C GLU A 71 -21.90 -18.81 -23.12
N GLU A 72 -20.65 -19.08 -23.53
CA GLU A 72 -20.33 -19.95 -24.67
C GLU A 72 -20.68 -21.43 -24.44
N VAL A 73 -20.53 -21.93 -23.22
CA VAL A 73 -20.66 -23.36 -22.91
C VAL A 73 -21.99 -23.69 -22.22
N GLY A 74 -22.82 -22.67 -21.93
CA GLY A 74 -24.09 -22.84 -21.19
C GLY A 74 -23.89 -23.44 -19.79
N GLN A 75 -22.65 -23.40 -19.28
CA GLN A 75 -22.29 -23.85 -17.95
C GLN A 75 -22.31 -22.67 -16.98
N GLN A 76 -22.66 -22.93 -15.72
CA GLN A 76 -22.56 -21.92 -14.69
C GLN A 76 -21.11 -21.44 -14.57
N GLU A 77 -20.94 -20.13 -14.79
CA GLU A 77 -19.80 -19.26 -14.45
C GLU A 77 -19.04 -19.67 -13.16
N GLY A 78 -19.77 -20.33 -12.23
CA GLY A 78 -19.32 -20.73 -10.91
C GLY A 78 -18.09 -21.64 -10.86
N LYS A 79 -17.81 -22.53 -11.83
CA LYS A 79 -16.65 -23.43 -11.71
C LYS A 79 -15.32 -22.68 -11.82
N LEU A 80 -15.12 -21.91 -12.89
CA LEU A 80 -13.89 -21.13 -13.09
C LEU A 80 -13.75 -20.04 -12.04
N GLN A 81 -14.86 -19.39 -11.68
CA GLN A 81 -14.86 -18.39 -10.61
C GLN A 81 -14.49 -19.00 -9.26
N ALA A 82 -14.99 -20.20 -8.93
CA ALA A 82 -14.61 -20.92 -7.72
C ALA A 82 -13.13 -21.30 -7.73
N ILE A 83 -12.54 -21.67 -8.87
CA ILE A 83 -11.09 -21.91 -8.98
C ILE A 83 -10.32 -20.63 -8.70
N LEU A 84 -10.67 -19.50 -9.34
CA LEU A 84 -9.99 -18.22 -9.16
C LEU A 84 -10.08 -17.71 -7.71
N GLN A 85 -11.16 -18.00 -7.01
CA GLN A 85 -11.37 -17.67 -5.60
C GLN A 85 -10.78 -18.70 -4.63
N CYS A 86 -10.13 -19.75 -5.13
CA CYS A 86 -9.66 -20.90 -4.35
C CYS A 86 -10.77 -21.60 -3.53
N GLY A 87 -12.01 -21.52 -3.98
CA GLY A 87 -13.19 -22.16 -3.37
C GLY A 87 -13.61 -23.48 -4.02
N ALA A 88 -12.98 -23.89 -5.12
CA ALA A 88 -13.25 -25.17 -5.78
C ALA A 88 -12.67 -26.37 -5.01
N ASP A 89 -13.32 -27.52 -5.09
CA ASP A 89 -12.80 -28.78 -4.56
C ASP A 89 -11.64 -29.28 -5.44
N PHE A 90 -10.42 -29.21 -4.89
CA PHE A 90 -9.19 -29.58 -5.59
C PHE A 90 -9.17 -31.03 -6.10
N SER A 91 -9.87 -31.95 -5.43
CA SER A 91 -9.92 -33.35 -5.83
C SER A 91 -10.72 -33.58 -7.11
N LEU A 92 -11.63 -32.65 -7.44
CA LEU A 92 -12.52 -32.71 -8.60
C LEU A 92 -11.97 -31.92 -9.80
N LEU A 93 -10.79 -31.30 -9.65
CA LEU A 93 -10.15 -30.51 -10.72
C LEU A 93 -9.35 -31.40 -11.66
N ARG A 94 -9.34 -31.03 -12.96
CA ARG A 94 -8.38 -31.56 -13.93
C ARG A 94 -6.98 -30.97 -13.69
N GLU A 95 -5.94 -31.55 -14.27
CA GLU A 95 -4.57 -31.11 -14.04
C GLU A 95 -4.35 -29.63 -14.40
N GLU A 96 -4.88 -29.16 -15.53
CA GLU A 96 -4.77 -27.76 -15.95
C GLU A 96 -5.50 -26.80 -15.00
N GLU A 97 -6.62 -27.26 -14.44
CA GLU A 97 -7.41 -26.51 -13.45
C GLU A 97 -6.71 -26.49 -12.08
N LYS A 98 -6.04 -27.58 -11.70
CA LYS A 98 -5.21 -27.65 -10.50
C LYS A 98 -4.03 -26.69 -10.59
N GLU A 99 -3.37 -26.60 -11.73
CA GLU A 99 -2.27 -25.65 -11.94
C GLU A 99 -2.75 -24.21 -11.77
N LEU A 100 -3.90 -23.85 -12.36
CA LEU A 100 -4.51 -22.53 -12.15
C LEU A 100 -4.87 -22.30 -10.68
N PHE A 101 -5.48 -23.29 -10.02
CA PHE A 101 -5.83 -23.21 -8.61
C PHE A 101 -4.61 -22.98 -7.70
N LEU A 102 -3.51 -23.71 -7.92
CA LEU A 102 -2.27 -23.55 -7.18
C LEU A 102 -1.64 -22.17 -7.40
N LEU A 103 -1.75 -21.64 -8.62
CA LEU A 103 -1.30 -20.29 -8.93
C LEU A 103 -2.14 -19.25 -8.17
N CYS A 104 -3.46 -19.39 -8.14
CA CYS A 104 -4.34 -18.55 -7.33
C CYS A 104 -4.02 -18.64 -5.82
N GLN A 105 -3.69 -19.84 -5.32
CA GLN A 105 -3.23 -19.98 -3.93
C GLN A 105 -1.92 -19.23 -3.67
N SER A 106 -0.98 -19.24 -4.61
CA SER A 106 0.26 -18.46 -4.50
C SER A 106 -0.05 -16.97 -4.37
N VAL A 107 -0.98 -16.45 -5.16
CA VAL A 107 -1.45 -15.05 -5.06
C VAL A 107 -2.08 -14.77 -3.70
N ASN A 108 -2.92 -15.66 -3.18
CA ASN A 108 -3.53 -15.50 -1.86
C ASN A 108 -2.49 -15.48 -0.72
N ARG A 109 -1.38 -16.22 -0.84
CA ARG A 109 -0.27 -16.14 0.12
C ARG A 109 0.41 -14.77 0.09
N LEU A 110 0.65 -14.21 -1.10
CA LEU A 110 1.18 -12.85 -1.24
C LEU A 110 0.24 -11.82 -0.62
N LEU A 111 -1.06 -11.94 -0.87
CA LEU A 111 -2.09 -11.07 -0.28
C LEU A 111 -2.08 -11.11 1.26
N ALA A 112 -1.97 -12.30 1.85
CA ALA A 112 -1.87 -12.45 3.30
C ALA A 112 -0.62 -11.73 3.85
N GLU A 113 0.53 -11.91 3.20
CA GLU A 113 1.76 -11.22 3.62
C GLU A 113 1.66 -9.69 3.48
N ILE A 114 1.05 -9.20 2.40
CA ILE A 114 0.78 -7.77 2.21
C ILE A 114 -0.13 -7.24 3.33
N GLN A 115 -1.15 -7.99 3.74
CA GLN A 115 -2.06 -7.58 4.83
C GLN A 115 -1.32 -7.45 6.16
N ASP A 116 -0.46 -8.42 6.49
CA ASP A 116 0.36 -8.38 7.70
C ASP A 116 1.30 -7.17 7.70
N LEU A 117 2.01 -6.94 6.59
CA LEU A 117 2.92 -5.80 6.46
C LEU A 117 2.18 -4.46 6.45
N ASN A 118 0.96 -4.39 5.92
CA ASN A 118 0.15 -3.18 5.99
C ASN A 118 -0.23 -2.82 7.43
N GLY A 119 -0.49 -3.83 8.26
CA GLY A 119 -0.69 -3.63 9.70
C GLY A 119 0.53 -3.00 10.36
N LEU A 120 1.73 -3.46 10.01
CA LEU A 120 2.99 -2.89 10.49
C LEU A 120 3.22 -1.47 9.95
N LEU A 121 3.07 -1.28 8.64
CA LEU A 121 3.30 -0.01 7.97
C LEU A 121 2.39 1.09 8.53
N HIS A 122 1.13 0.76 8.80
CA HIS A 122 0.20 1.71 9.42
C HIS A 122 0.73 2.20 10.77
N ARG A 123 1.24 1.30 11.62
CA ARG A 123 1.84 1.68 12.92
C ARG A 123 3.07 2.57 12.72
N ASN A 124 3.96 2.21 11.79
CA ASN A 124 5.16 2.99 11.51
C ASN A 124 4.83 4.41 11.05
N PHE A 125 3.84 4.57 10.16
CA PHE A 125 3.38 5.89 9.72
C PHE A 125 2.68 6.69 10.84
N GLN A 126 1.96 6.03 11.75
CA GLN A 126 1.42 6.70 12.94
C GLN A 126 2.53 7.25 13.83
N ASP A 127 3.62 6.50 14.01
CA ASP A 127 4.75 6.92 14.83
C ASP A 127 5.57 8.04 14.16
N ILE A 128 5.82 7.94 12.85
CA ILE A 128 6.41 9.03 12.05
C ILE A 128 5.58 10.31 12.19
N ARG A 129 4.25 10.20 12.04
CA ARG A 129 3.34 11.34 12.20
C ARG A 129 3.47 11.98 13.58
N LYS A 130 3.52 11.19 14.65
CA LYS A 130 3.68 11.72 16.02
C LYS A 130 5.00 12.45 16.19
N ARG A 131 6.11 11.88 15.71
CA ARG A 131 7.44 12.48 15.81
C ARG A 131 7.54 13.79 15.03
N LEU A 132 6.99 13.83 13.81
CA LEU A 132 6.89 15.07 13.04
C LEU A 132 6.07 16.15 13.78
N GLN A 133 4.94 15.77 14.39
CA GLN A 133 4.14 16.69 15.19
C GLN A 133 4.88 17.22 16.42
N GLU A 134 5.62 16.36 17.12
CA GLU A 134 6.45 16.76 18.27
C GLU A 134 7.59 17.70 17.85
N SER A 135 8.26 17.39 16.74
CA SER A 135 9.31 18.24 16.17
C SER A 135 8.78 19.63 15.84
N ILE A 136 7.63 19.72 15.17
CA ILE A 136 6.96 20.99 14.87
C ILE A 136 6.61 21.75 16.15
N ARG A 137 6.09 21.07 17.18
CA ARG A 137 5.76 21.70 18.47
C ARG A 137 6.99 22.26 19.17
N ARG A 138 8.10 21.51 19.21
CA ARG A 138 9.37 21.96 19.80
C ARG A 138 9.88 23.19 19.06
N ASN A 139 9.97 23.11 17.73
CA ASN A 139 10.48 24.20 16.91
C ASN A 139 9.65 25.48 17.03
N ASN A 140 8.32 25.36 17.11
CA ASN A 140 7.42 26.48 17.39
C ASN A 140 7.62 27.08 18.79
N THR A 141 7.95 26.24 19.77
CA THR A 141 8.21 26.69 21.15
C THR A 141 9.55 27.42 21.23
N ASP A 142 10.59 26.88 20.58
CA ASP A 142 11.91 27.49 20.49
C ASP A 142 11.87 28.84 19.75
N SER A 143 11.12 28.91 18.65
CA SER A 143 10.87 30.16 17.92
C SER A 143 10.19 31.24 18.79
N LYS A 144 9.19 30.85 19.61
CA LYS A 144 8.56 31.75 20.58
C LYS A 144 9.55 32.20 21.66
N PHE A 145 10.33 31.29 22.22
CA PHE A 145 11.36 31.62 23.21
C PHE A 145 12.41 32.59 22.65
N ALA A 146 12.88 32.37 21.42
CA ALA A 146 13.79 33.27 20.73
C ALA A 146 13.16 34.66 20.54
N GLY A 147 11.87 34.72 20.18
CA GLY A 147 11.11 35.97 20.12
C GLY A 147 11.06 36.72 21.45
N TYR A 148 10.77 36.02 22.55
CA TYR A 148 10.76 36.61 23.90
C TYR A 148 12.14 37.12 24.32
N LEU A 149 13.21 36.36 24.08
CA LEU A 149 14.59 36.79 24.37
C LEU A 149 14.97 38.04 23.58
N ASN A 150 14.62 38.11 22.30
CA ASN A 150 14.86 39.29 21.47
C ASN A 150 14.08 40.51 21.98
N GLN A 151 12.83 40.34 22.43
CA GLN A 151 12.06 41.42 23.06
C GLN A 151 12.67 41.87 24.38
N MET A 152 13.18 40.95 25.21
CA MET A 152 13.90 41.28 26.45
C MET A 152 15.20 42.05 26.16
N ASN A 153 16.00 41.63 25.17
CA ASN A 153 17.20 42.35 24.75
C ASN A 153 16.88 43.74 24.16
N TYR A 154 15.75 43.89 23.47
CA TYR A 154 15.28 45.19 22.97
C TYR A 154 14.79 46.10 24.10
N GLY A 155 14.20 45.54 25.17
CA GLY A 155 13.83 46.25 26.40
C GLY A 155 15.04 46.66 27.25
N ALA A 156 16.06 45.80 27.34
CA ALA A 156 17.31 46.08 28.05
C ALA A 156 18.14 47.16 27.35
N SER A 157 18.14 47.22 26.02
CA SER A 157 18.83 48.26 25.25
C SER A 157 18.10 49.62 25.21
N LYS A 158 16.81 49.67 25.57
CA LYS A 158 16.06 50.93 25.75
C LYS A 158 15.82 51.32 27.21
N GLY A 159 16.34 50.56 28.16
CA GLY A 159 15.97 50.61 29.58
C GLY A 159 17.00 51.21 30.52
N VAL A 160 17.64 52.35 30.21
CA VAL A 160 18.30 53.21 31.23
C VAL A 160 18.24 54.68 30.82
N LEU A 161 17.08 55.32 30.91
CA LEU A 161 16.95 56.79 30.92
C LEU A 161 15.83 57.26 31.87
N TYR A 162 15.78 56.68 33.08
CA TYR A 162 15.10 57.32 34.20
C TYR A 162 15.97 57.13 35.45
N ASP A 163 16.98 57.98 35.62
CA ASP A 163 17.14 58.73 36.87
C ASP A 163 18.18 59.86 36.72
N SER A 164 17.76 61.09 37.04
CA SER A 164 18.56 62.22 37.56
C SER A 164 17.87 63.56 37.28
N ARG A 165 16.83 63.85 38.07
CA ARG A 165 16.58 65.22 38.51
C ARG A 165 16.88 65.30 40.01
N LYS A 166 18.07 65.78 40.33
CA LYS A 166 18.39 66.47 41.58
C LYS A 166 19.37 67.58 41.27
#